data_AF-A0A1Y1L3T7-F1
#
_entry.id   AF-A0A1Y1L3T7-F1
#
_cell.length_a   1.000
_cell.length_b   1.000
_cell.length_c   1.000
_cell.angle_alpha   90.00
_cell.angle_beta   90.00
_cell.angle_gamma   90.00
#
_symmetry.space_group_name_H-M   'P 1'
#
loop_
_entity.id
_entity.type
_entity.pdbx_description
1 polymer ?
#
loop_
_entity_poly.entity_id
_entity_poly.type
_entity_poly.pdbx_seq_one_letter_code
_entity_poly.pdbx_strand_id
1 'polypeptide(L)'
;QKDLTLVSYMPKPKKNVLLISSLHHDDIVSPSGKPEMILDYNASKGGVDTVDKLCASYNCARNTRRWPMVIFYAILNVAGINSMVLYFSNNIDIQMTRRKFLKTLSFFLIENHLRTRLQTQNLPRTMKDRIKELTGVPAPNQEPPVATRGRCSYCDRRKNRPTRITCKKCFKFICGEHTLHLCLDCFSEHIEHA
;
A
#
# COMPACT_ATOMS: atom_id res chain seq x y z
N GLN A 1 20.84 24.23 -41.12
CA GLN A 1 19.41 23.93 -40.93
C GLN A 1 18.85 23.54 -42.31
N LYS A 2 19.05 22.29 -42.75
CA LYS A 2 18.65 21.86 -44.11
C LYS A 2 17.70 20.65 -44.14
N ASP A 3 17.54 19.91 -43.03
CA ASP A 3 16.70 18.72 -42.97
C ASP A 3 15.62 18.84 -41.89
N LEU A 4 14.76 19.86 -41.99
CA LEU A 4 13.61 20.02 -41.10
C LEU A 4 12.36 20.34 -41.93
N THR A 5 11.26 19.69 -41.60
CA THR A 5 9.95 19.91 -42.24
C THR A 5 8.99 20.54 -41.24
N LEU A 6 8.34 21.63 -41.64
CA LEU A 6 7.28 22.29 -40.88
C LEU A 6 5.94 21.99 -41.55
N VAL A 7 4.99 21.45 -40.79
CA VAL A 7 3.60 21.27 -41.23
C VAL A 7 2.68 22.27 -40.54
N SER A 8 1.74 22.82 -41.30
CA SER A 8 0.66 23.67 -40.80
C SER A 8 -0.67 23.00 -41.12
N TYR A 9 -1.40 22.58 -40.09
CA TYR A 9 -2.66 21.85 -40.23
C TYR A 9 -3.79 22.50 -39.45
N MET A 10 -4.93 22.72 -40.12
CA MET A 10 -6.09 23.38 -39.53
C MET A 10 -7.23 22.37 -39.29
N PRO A 11 -7.29 21.69 -38.12
CA PRO A 11 -8.36 20.73 -37.83
C PRO A 11 -9.74 21.38 -37.68
N LYS A 12 -9.80 22.67 -37.34
CA LYS A 12 -11.03 23.45 -37.17
C LYS A 12 -10.82 24.87 -37.71
N PRO A 13 -11.86 25.55 -38.21
CA PRO A 13 -11.75 26.93 -38.66
C PRO A 13 -11.07 27.81 -37.60
N LYS A 14 -10.05 28.57 -38.01
CA LYS A 14 -9.27 29.47 -37.14
C LYS A 14 -8.49 28.78 -36.00
N LYS A 15 -8.30 27.47 -36.05
CA LYS A 15 -7.44 26.72 -35.11
C LYS A 15 -6.36 25.99 -35.89
N ASN A 16 -5.15 26.56 -35.89
CA ASN A 16 -3.99 25.99 -36.56
C ASN A 16 -3.13 25.16 -35.59
N VAL A 17 -2.55 24.08 -36.10
CA VAL A 17 -1.56 23.23 -35.44
C VAL A 17 -0.29 23.29 -36.28
N LEU A 18 0.80 23.73 -35.67
CA LEU A 18 2.12 23.77 -36.27
C LEU A 18 2.97 22.66 -35.64
N LEU A 19 3.59 21.81 -36.45
CA LEU A 19 4.56 20.81 -35.99
C LEU A 19 5.82 20.88 -36.85
N ILE A 20 6.97 20.67 -36.21
CA ILE A 20 8.27 20.54 -36.88
C ILE A 20 8.77 19.13 -36.66
N SER A 21 9.32 18.51 -37.69
CA SER A 21 9.99 17.22 -37.59
C SER A 21 11.30 17.20 -38.35
N SER A 22 12.27 16.48 -37.80
CA SER A 22 13.50 16.08 -38.48
C SER A 22 13.44 14.66 -39.05
N LEU A 23 12.30 13.97 -38.89
CA LEU A 23 12.11 12.58 -39.34
C LEU A 23 11.31 12.51 -40.65
N HIS A 24 10.34 13.41 -40.81
CA HIS A 24 9.44 13.43 -41.96
C HIS A 24 9.98 14.43 -42.98
N HIS A 25 10.16 14.00 -44.23
CA HIS A 25 10.64 14.84 -45.34
C HIS A 25 9.72 14.80 -46.57
N ASP A 26 8.64 14.05 -46.49
CA ASP A 26 7.59 13.93 -47.48
C ASP A 26 6.33 14.72 -47.05
N ASP A 27 5.36 14.78 -47.96
CA ASP A 27 4.09 15.46 -47.80
C ASP A 27 2.93 14.46 -47.62
N ILE A 28 3.20 13.29 -47.02
CA ILE A 28 2.21 12.22 -46.86
C ILE A 28 1.05 12.66 -45.96
N VAL A 29 -0.16 12.49 -46.50
CA VAL A 29 -1.43 12.69 -45.79
C VAL A 29 -2.17 11.36 -45.71
N SER A 30 -2.58 11.00 -44.50
CA SER A 30 -3.37 9.79 -44.27
C SER A 30 -4.76 9.87 -44.91
N PRO A 31 -5.44 8.73 -45.14
CA PRO A 31 -6.84 8.71 -45.59
C PRO A 31 -7.82 9.48 -44.69
N SER A 32 -7.42 9.75 -43.43
CA SER A 32 -8.20 10.56 -42.49
C SER A 32 -8.09 12.08 -42.73
N GLY A 33 -7.32 12.51 -43.74
CA GLY A 33 -7.05 13.92 -44.04
C GLY A 33 -6.08 14.58 -43.06
N LYS A 34 -5.40 13.80 -42.21
CA LYS A 34 -4.37 14.28 -41.27
C LYS A 34 -2.97 13.99 -41.83
N PRO A 35 -2.05 14.95 -41.84
CA PRO A 35 -0.63 14.71 -42.11
C PRO A 35 -0.08 13.61 -41.20
N GLU A 36 0.75 12.73 -41.75
CA GLU A 36 1.36 11.62 -40.99
C GLU A 36 2.14 12.12 -39.77
N MET A 37 2.88 13.24 -39.93
CA MET A 37 3.58 13.92 -38.82
C MET A 37 2.67 14.21 -37.60
N ILE A 38 1.39 14.48 -37.82
CA ILE A 38 0.42 14.72 -36.74
C ILE A 38 -0.01 13.40 -36.08
N LEU A 39 -0.13 12.32 -36.85
CA LEU A 39 -0.47 11.00 -36.33
C LEU A 39 0.65 10.49 -35.42
N ASP A 40 1.90 10.59 -35.87
CA ASP A 40 3.10 10.18 -35.13
C ASP A 40 3.30 10.99 -33.85
N TYR A 41 3.10 12.31 -33.93
CA TYR A 41 3.09 13.16 -32.75
C TYR A 41 2.01 12.72 -31.75
N ASN A 42 0.78 12.46 -32.22
CA ASN A 42 -0.30 12.03 -31.33
C ASN A 42 -0.05 10.64 -30.71
N ALA A 43 0.61 9.73 -31.44
CA ALA A 43 0.96 8.41 -30.94
C ALA A 43 2.02 8.46 -29.82
N SER A 44 2.95 9.41 -29.89
CA SER A 44 4.11 9.50 -28.98
C SER A 44 3.94 10.50 -27.82
N LYS A 45 3.21 11.61 -28.01
CA LYS A 45 3.10 12.70 -27.02
C LYS A 45 2.52 12.28 -25.66
N GLY A 46 1.77 11.17 -25.62
CA GLY A 46 1.05 10.73 -24.42
C GLY A 46 1.94 10.14 -23.32
N GLY A 47 3.24 9.89 -23.58
CA GLY A 47 4.13 9.24 -22.62
C GLY A 47 4.24 10.00 -21.28
N VAL A 48 4.53 11.31 -21.34
CA VAL A 48 4.68 12.16 -20.14
C VAL A 48 3.34 12.30 -19.41
N ASP A 49 2.27 12.64 -20.14
CA ASP A 49 0.92 12.76 -19.56
C ASP A 49 0.46 11.48 -18.85
N THR A 50 0.85 10.31 -19.38
CA THR A 50 0.57 9.03 -18.77
C THR A 50 1.30 8.87 -17.44
N VAL A 51 2.60 9.19 -17.39
CA VAL A 51 3.39 9.16 -16.15
C VAL A 51 2.82 10.15 -15.12
N ASP A 52 2.44 11.36 -15.54
CA ASP A 52 1.86 12.37 -14.66
C ASP A 52 0.51 11.91 -14.07
N LYS A 53 -0.37 11.35 -14.91
CA LYS A 53 -1.64 10.75 -14.46
C LYS A 53 -1.39 9.61 -13.47
N LEU A 54 -0.41 8.77 -13.76
CA LEU A 54 -0.01 7.65 -12.90
C LEU A 54 0.53 8.14 -11.54
N CYS A 55 1.38 9.16 -11.53
CA CYS A 55 1.87 9.83 -10.32
C CYS A 55 0.72 10.45 -9.51
N ALA A 56 -0.22 11.13 -10.16
CA ALA A 56 -1.37 11.74 -9.50
C ALA A 56 -2.30 10.69 -8.85
N SER A 57 -2.52 9.55 -9.50
CA SER A 57 -3.42 8.50 -9.02
C SER A 57 -2.95 7.79 -7.73
N TYR A 58 -1.64 7.64 -7.54
CA TYR A 58 -1.03 7.03 -6.35
C TYR A 58 0.12 7.91 -5.86
N ASN A 59 -0.24 9.04 -5.26
CA ASN A 59 0.71 10.06 -4.85
C ASN A 59 1.15 9.90 -3.36
N CYS A 60 2.46 9.78 -3.14
CA CYS A 60 3.05 9.71 -1.81
C CYS A 60 3.36 11.09 -1.19
N ALA A 61 3.15 12.18 -1.93
CA ALA A 61 3.41 13.53 -1.44
C ALA A 61 2.57 13.89 -0.21
N ARG A 62 3.14 14.73 0.65
CA ARG A 62 2.51 15.27 1.85
C ARG A 62 2.74 16.78 1.90
N ASN A 63 1.81 17.49 2.55
CA ASN A 63 1.99 18.91 2.81
C ASN A 63 3.28 19.13 3.62
N THR A 64 4.15 20.01 3.15
CA THR A 64 5.47 20.25 3.72
C THR A 64 5.90 21.69 3.45
N ARG A 65 6.59 22.30 4.40
CA ARG A 65 7.24 23.61 4.24
C ARG A 65 8.70 23.50 3.77
N ARG A 66 9.18 22.29 3.50
CA ARG A 66 10.56 22.00 3.10
C ARG A 66 10.57 21.54 1.65
N TRP A 67 11.01 22.40 0.74
CA TRP A 67 11.04 22.10 -0.71
C TRP A 67 11.82 20.82 -1.08
N PRO A 68 12.90 20.39 -0.38
CA PRO A 68 13.58 19.14 -0.75
C PRO A 68 12.68 17.92 -0.58
N MET A 69 11.73 17.98 0.38
CA MET A 69 10.76 16.90 0.56
C MET A 69 9.81 16.78 -0.65
N VAL A 70 9.50 17.89 -1.32
CA VAL A 70 8.66 17.87 -2.55
C VAL A 70 9.35 17.06 -3.64
N ILE A 71 10.66 17.28 -3.83
CA ILE A 71 11.48 16.51 -4.78
C ILE A 71 11.56 15.05 -4.36
N PHE A 72 11.80 14.77 -3.08
CA PHE A 72 11.85 13.40 -2.57
C PHE A 72 10.55 12.64 -2.85
N TYR A 73 9.38 13.25 -2.64
CA TYR A 73 8.10 12.63 -2.95
C TYR A 73 7.90 12.41 -4.45
N ALA A 74 8.34 13.36 -5.30
CA ALA A 74 8.29 13.19 -6.74
C ALA A 74 9.16 12.00 -7.20
N ILE A 75 10.38 11.88 -6.68
CA ILE A 75 11.28 10.76 -6.96
C ILE A 75 10.64 9.44 -6.52
N LEU A 76 10.03 9.38 -5.32
CA LEU A 76 9.34 8.17 -4.85
C LEU A 76 8.19 7.75 -5.79
N ASN A 77 7.39 8.69 -6.27
CA ASN A 77 6.30 8.39 -7.20
C ASN A 77 6.82 7.80 -8.52
N VAL A 78 7.86 8.41 -9.10
CA VAL A 78 8.49 7.94 -10.34
C VAL A 78 9.19 6.59 -10.14
N ALA A 79 9.90 6.39 -9.02
CA ALA A 79 10.54 5.13 -8.69
C ALA A 79 9.53 3.98 -8.55
N GLY A 80 8.36 4.24 -7.96
CA GLY A 80 7.26 3.26 -7.90
C GLY A 80 6.73 2.86 -9.28
N ILE A 81 6.74 3.77 -10.25
CA ILE A 81 6.36 3.48 -11.64
C ILE A 81 7.45 2.67 -12.34
N ASN A 82 8.70 3.15 -12.28
CA ASN A 82 9.81 2.52 -12.99
C ASN A 82 10.08 1.09 -12.48
N SER A 83 10.02 0.87 -11.17
CA SER A 83 10.14 -0.48 -10.59
C SER A 83 9.02 -1.41 -11.04
N MET A 84 7.79 -0.90 -11.20
CA MET A 84 6.66 -1.67 -11.73
C MET A 84 6.88 -2.05 -13.21
N VAL A 85 7.35 -1.11 -14.02
CA VAL A 85 7.69 -1.36 -15.44
C VAL A 85 8.75 -2.45 -15.53
N LEU A 86 9.86 -2.32 -14.80
CA LEU A 86 10.92 -3.32 -14.77
C LEU A 86 10.43 -4.69 -14.29
N TYR A 87 9.56 -4.71 -13.28
CA TYR A 87 9.00 -5.96 -12.77
C TYR A 87 8.16 -6.68 -13.84
N PHE A 88 7.24 -5.98 -14.51
CA PHE A 88 6.41 -6.61 -15.54
C PHE A 88 7.17 -6.93 -16.83
N SER A 89 8.18 -6.14 -17.20
CA SER A 89 9.05 -6.46 -18.33
C SER A 89 9.84 -7.76 -18.12
N ASN A 90 10.20 -8.09 -16.87
CA ASN A 90 10.90 -9.34 -16.55
C ASN A 90 9.95 -10.50 -16.18
N ASN A 91 8.65 -10.24 -16.04
CA ASN A 91 7.66 -11.23 -15.59
C ASN A 91 6.38 -11.09 -16.42
N ILE A 92 6.49 -11.41 -17.71
CA ILE A 92 5.47 -11.13 -18.73
C ILE A 92 4.14 -11.84 -18.42
N ASP A 93 4.19 -13.02 -17.81
CA ASP A 93 2.99 -13.80 -17.46
C ASP A 93 2.27 -13.29 -16.20
N ILE A 94 2.91 -12.41 -15.41
CA ILE A 94 2.33 -11.92 -14.16
C ILE A 94 1.37 -10.78 -14.45
N GLN A 95 0.08 -11.06 -14.30
CA GLN A 95 -0.95 -10.03 -14.29
C GLN A 95 -1.22 -9.54 -12.87
N MET A 96 -0.78 -8.32 -12.58
CA MET A 96 -1.03 -7.68 -11.30
C MET A 96 -1.43 -6.22 -11.49
N THR A 97 -2.42 -5.77 -10.71
CA THR A 97 -2.81 -4.36 -10.72
C THR A 97 -1.76 -3.52 -10.00
N ARG A 98 -1.58 -2.27 -10.43
CA ARG A 98 -0.68 -1.29 -9.76
C ARG A 98 -0.91 -1.21 -8.26
N ARG A 99 -2.17 -1.23 -7.81
CA ARG A 99 -2.53 -1.20 -6.38
C ARG A 99 -1.92 -2.38 -5.62
N LYS A 100 -2.03 -3.59 -6.17
CA LYS A 100 -1.46 -4.80 -5.58
C LYS A 100 0.07 -4.71 -5.58
N PHE A 101 0.68 -4.31 -6.70
CA PHE A 101 2.14 -4.11 -6.79
C PHE A 101 2.66 -3.16 -5.70
N LEU A 102 2.11 -1.95 -5.59
CA LEU A 102 2.54 -0.95 -4.61
C LEU A 102 2.29 -1.40 -3.16
N LYS A 103 1.19 -2.12 -2.90
CA LYS A 103 0.92 -2.72 -1.59
C LYS A 103 1.99 -3.75 -1.25
N THR A 104 2.28 -4.68 -2.15
CA THR A 104 3.31 -5.70 -1.97
C THR A 104 4.69 -5.08 -1.77
N LEU A 105 5.08 -4.14 -2.63
CA LEU A 105 6.33 -3.40 -2.51
C LEU A 105 6.45 -2.71 -1.14
N SER A 106 5.41 -2.01 -0.69
CA SER A 106 5.46 -1.32 0.59
C SER A 106 5.57 -2.28 1.78
N PHE A 107 4.95 -3.46 1.73
CA PHE A 107 5.15 -4.50 2.74
C PHE A 107 6.59 -5.02 2.77
N PHE A 108 7.17 -5.35 1.61
CA PHE A 108 8.56 -5.80 1.53
C PHE A 108 9.55 -4.77 2.09
N LEU A 109 9.33 -3.49 1.82
CA LEU A 109 10.19 -2.41 2.33
C LEU A 109 10.12 -2.25 3.86
N ILE A 110 8.97 -2.51 4.48
CA ILE A 110 8.79 -2.33 5.93
C ILE A 110 9.01 -3.59 6.75
N GLU A 111 9.01 -4.78 6.13
CA GLU A 111 8.99 -6.06 6.85
C GLU A 111 10.14 -6.19 7.87
N ASN A 112 11.37 -5.90 7.47
CA ASN A 112 12.53 -5.97 8.38
C ASN A 112 12.42 -4.98 9.54
N HIS A 113 11.90 -3.78 9.28
CA HIS A 113 11.65 -2.79 10.33
C HIS A 113 10.55 -3.25 11.30
N LEU A 114 9.51 -3.90 10.81
CA LEU A 114 8.45 -4.49 11.62
C LEU A 114 8.99 -5.60 12.53
N ARG A 115 9.82 -6.50 11.97
CA ARG A 115 10.48 -7.58 12.73
C ARG A 115 11.40 -7.03 13.81
N THR A 116 12.18 -6.00 13.49
CA THR A 116 13.04 -5.31 14.48
C THR A 116 12.20 -4.66 15.59
N ARG A 117 11.10 -3.99 15.22
CA ARG A 117 10.21 -3.33 16.18
C ARG A 117 9.59 -4.32 17.17
N LEU A 118 9.31 -5.57 16.78
CA LEU A 118 8.81 -6.61 17.69
C LEU A 118 9.74 -6.91 18.87
N GLN A 119 11.05 -6.73 18.70
CA GLN A 119 12.05 -6.96 19.75
C GLN A 119 12.02 -5.89 20.84
N THR A 120 11.29 -4.78 20.64
CA THR A 120 11.14 -3.71 21.63
C THR A 120 10.38 -4.22 22.85
N GLN A 121 11.01 -4.16 24.03
CA GLN A 121 10.44 -4.66 25.28
C GLN A 121 9.06 -4.06 25.57
N ASN A 122 8.98 -2.72 25.58
CA ASN A 122 7.81 -1.96 25.98
C ASN A 122 6.80 -1.68 24.86
N LEU A 123 6.84 -2.43 23.75
CA LEU A 123 5.88 -2.27 22.67
C LEU A 123 4.47 -2.73 23.11
N PRO A 124 3.43 -1.88 23.00
CA PRO A 124 2.04 -2.25 23.27
C PRO A 124 1.62 -3.57 22.63
N ARG A 125 0.88 -4.39 23.39
CA ARG A 125 0.38 -5.72 22.95
C ARG A 125 -0.38 -5.64 21.62
N THR A 126 -1.29 -4.67 21.49
CA THR A 126 -2.07 -4.46 20.26
C THR A 126 -1.19 -4.24 19.03
N MET A 127 -0.08 -3.52 19.17
CA MET A 127 0.90 -3.36 18.09
C MET A 127 1.70 -4.63 17.85
N LYS A 128 2.13 -5.35 18.90
CA LYS A 128 2.81 -6.65 18.75
C LYS A 128 1.95 -7.64 17.97
N ASP A 129 0.66 -7.74 18.31
CA ASP A 129 -0.28 -8.66 17.68
C ASP A 129 -0.49 -8.29 16.21
N ARG A 130 -0.69 -7.00 15.90
CA ARG A 130 -0.85 -6.53 14.53
C ARG A 130 0.42 -6.75 13.68
N ILE A 131 1.60 -6.56 14.25
CA ILE A 131 2.84 -6.78 13.51
C ILE A 131 3.06 -8.28 13.25
N LYS A 132 2.75 -9.15 14.22
CA LYS A 132 2.80 -10.61 14.01
C LYS A 132 1.86 -11.06 12.89
N GLU A 133 0.64 -10.55 12.88
CA GLU A 133 -0.35 -10.78 11.81
C GLU A 133 0.21 -10.38 10.43
N LEU A 134 0.80 -9.19 10.33
CA LEU A 134 1.34 -8.67 9.06
C LEU A 134 2.61 -9.39 8.58
N THR A 135 3.41 -9.94 9.50
CA THR A 135 4.70 -10.60 9.19
C THR A 135 4.60 -12.13 9.10
N GLY A 136 3.40 -12.68 9.29
CA GLY A 136 3.17 -14.13 9.31
C GLY A 136 3.90 -14.85 10.46
N VAL A 137 4.36 -14.12 11.48
CA VAL A 137 4.97 -14.75 12.66
C VAL A 137 3.84 -15.42 13.43
N PRO A 138 3.84 -16.76 13.57
CA PRO A 138 2.78 -17.45 14.27
C PRO A 138 2.65 -16.88 15.69
N ALA A 139 1.41 -16.69 16.13
CA ALA A 139 1.17 -16.42 17.54
C ALA A 139 1.80 -17.58 18.33
N PRO A 140 2.61 -17.32 19.37
CA PRO A 140 3.02 -18.40 20.26
C PRO A 140 1.76 -19.12 20.72
N ASN A 141 1.81 -20.45 20.79
CA ASN A 141 0.72 -21.23 21.39
C ASN A 141 0.32 -20.58 22.71
N GLN A 142 -0.99 -20.51 22.99
CA GLN A 142 -1.47 -19.97 24.25
C GLN A 142 -1.04 -20.91 25.38
N GLU A 143 0.17 -20.72 25.86
CA GLU A 143 0.69 -21.42 27.02
C GLU A 143 0.10 -20.80 28.28
N PRO A 144 -0.11 -21.60 29.34
CA PRO A 144 -0.49 -21.07 30.63
C PRO A 144 0.54 -20.01 31.08
N PRO A 145 0.10 -18.88 31.63
CA PRO A 145 1.01 -17.83 32.04
C PRO A 145 2.01 -18.36 33.07
N VAL A 146 3.30 -18.14 32.82
CA VAL A 146 4.38 -18.44 33.79
C VAL A 146 4.18 -17.67 35.10
N ALA A 147 3.60 -16.46 35.01
CA ALA A 147 3.28 -15.66 36.19
C ALA A 147 2.07 -16.24 36.94
N THR A 148 2.15 -16.30 38.26
CA THR A 148 1.04 -16.75 39.13
C THR A 148 0.02 -15.64 39.43
N ARG A 149 0.32 -14.40 39.05
CA ARG A 149 -0.53 -13.21 39.26
C ARG A 149 -0.42 -12.28 38.07
N GLY A 150 -1.54 -11.69 37.67
CA GLY A 150 -1.59 -10.73 36.57
C GLY A 150 -2.71 -9.72 36.74
N ARG A 151 -2.82 -8.80 35.79
CA ARG A 151 -3.93 -7.82 35.73
C ARG A 151 -5.12 -8.47 35.04
N CYS A 152 -6.34 -8.21 35.54
CA CYS A 152 -7.55 -8.59 34.84
C CYS A 152 -7.57 -8.01 33.41
N SER A 153 -7.86 -8.87 32.43
CA SER A 153 -7.87 -8.52 31.00
C SER A 153 -9.08 -7.66 30.58
N TYR A 154 -10.13 -7.63 31.39
CA TYR A 154 -11.40 -6.94 31.11
C TYR A 154 -11.55 -5.63 31.88
N CYS A 155 -10.81 -5.44 32.99
CA CYS A 155 -10.80 -4.16 33.69
C CYS A 155 -10.10 -3.07 32.85
N ASP A 156 -10.59 -1.83 32.93
CA ASP A 156 -9.85 -0.66 32.45
C ASP A 156 -8.43 -0.68 33.06
N ARG A 157 -7.42 -0.34 32.25
CA ARG A 157 -6.01 -0.27 32.67
C ARG A 157 -5.82 0.61 33.89
N ARG A 158 -6.64 1.66 34.05
CA ARG A 158 -6.61 2.56 35.22
C ARG A 158 -6.92 1.86 36.54
N LYS A 159 -7.83 0.87 36.54
CA LYS A 159 -8.15 0.09 37.75
C LYS A 159 -6.99 -0.81 38.19
N ASN A 160 -6.13 -1.21 37.23
CA ASN A 160 -4.95 -2.05 37.45
C ASN A 160 -5.22 -3.27 38.38
N ARG A 161 -6.41 -3.86 38.27
CA ARG A 161 -6.87 -4.84 39.27
C ARG A 161 -6.08 -6.14 39.17
N PRO A 162 -5.33 -6.53 40.22
CA PRO A 162 -4.57 -7.76 40.20
C PRO A 162 -5.48 -8.96 40.49
N THR A 163 -5.17 -10.10 39.90
CA THR A 163 -5.88 -11.37 40.08
C THR A 163 -4.94 -12.56 39.92
N ARG A 164 -5.30 -13.68 40.54
CA ARG A 164 -4.67 -15.00 40.35
C ARG A 164 -5.55 -15.96 39.53
N ILE A 165 -6.79 -15.55 39.22
CA ILE A 165 -7.74 -16.39 38.50
C ILE A 165 -7.46 -16.27 37.00
N THR A 166 -7.37 -17.42 36.33
CA THR A 166 -7.15 -17.52 34.88
C THR A 166 -8.26 -18.31 34.21
N CYS A 167 -8.68 -17.90 33.01
CA CYS A 167 -9.59 -18.69 32.19
C CYS A 167 -8.94 -20.02 31.81
N LYS A 168 -9.64 -21.16 31.98
CA LYS A 168 -9.12 -22.47 31.55
C LYS A 168 -9.00 -22.61 30.03
N LYS A 169 -9.80 -21.86 29.25
CA LYS A 169 -9.83 -21.94 27.78
C LYS A 169 -8.82 -21.02 27.10
N CYS A 170 -8.67 -19.78 27.56
CA CYS A 170 -7.81 -18.77 26.92
C CYS A 170 -6.66 -18.25 27.81
N PHE A 171 -6.50 -18.79 29.02
CA PHE A 171 -5.44 -18.47 29.99
C PHE A 171 -5.29 -17.00 30.39
N LYS A 172 -6.22 -16.13 29.99
CA LYS A 172 -6.27 -14.73 30.40
C LYS A 172 -6.53 -14.63 31.90
N PHE A 173 -5.87 -13.67 32.55
CA PHE A 173 -6.18 -13.27 33.93
C PHE A 173 -7.52 -12.54 33.99
N ILE A 174 -8.39 -12.94 34.93
CA ILE A 174 -9.75 -12.42 35.11
C ILE A 174 -9.99 -12.14 36.61
N CYS A 175 -10.64 -11.05 36.99
CA CYS A 175 -11.00 -10.80 38.40
C CYS A 175 -12.39 -11.36 38.74
N GLY A 176 -12.73 -11.45 40.03
CA GLY A 176 -14.02 -11.97 40.51
C GLY A 176 -15.26 -11.33 39.83
N GLU A 177 -15.25 -10.02 39.59
CA GLU A 177 -16.34 -9.31 38.89
C GLU A 177 -16.52 -9.73 37.41
N HIS A 178 -15.50 -10.31 36.80
CA HIS A 178 -15.52 -10.75 35.41
C HIS A 178 -15.54 -12.29 35.31
N THR A 179 -15.85 -12.97 36.41
CA THR A 179 -16.01 -14.43 36.46
C THR A 179 -17.42 -14.77 36.91
N LEU A 180 -17.95 -15.88 36.40
CA LEU A 180 -19.21 -16.48 36.85
C LEU A 180 -18.90 -17.71 37.71
N HIS A 181 -19.65 -17.88 38.80
CA HIS A 181 -19.60 -19.07 39.64
C HIS A 181 -20.76 -19.99 39.24
N LEU A 182 -20.45 -21.02 38.46
CA LEU A 182 -21.41 -22.04 38.02
C LEU A 182 -20.97 -23.41 38.55
N CYS A 183 -21.92 -24.27 38.94
CA CYS A 183 -21.63 -25.68 39.14
C CYS A 183 -21.40 -26.38 37.78
N LEU A 184 -20.92 -27.62 37.80
CA LEU A 184 -20.61 -28.37 36.57
C LEU A 184 -21.86 -28.60 35.71
N ASP A 185 -23.01 -28.86 36.34
CA ASP A 185 -24.26 -29.11 35.64
C ASP A 185 -24.76 -27.84 34.93
N CYS A 186 -24.87 -26.72 35.65
CA CYS A 186 -25.26 -25.43 35.06
C CYS A 186 -24.28 -24.92 34.00
N PHE A 187 -22.98 -25.26 34.10
CA PHE A 187 -22.00 -24.91 33.06
C PHE A 187 -22.22 -25.73 31.78
N SER A 188 -22.60 -27.00 31.91
CA SER A 188 -22.83 -27.91 30.78
C SER A 188 -24.06 -27.47 29.99
N GLU A 189 -25.17 -27.18 30.67
CA GLU A 189 -26.38 -26.62 30.05
C GLU A 189 -26.10 -25.29 29.31
N HIS A 190 -25.23 -24.44 29.88
CA HIS A 190 -24.90 -23.15 29.27
C HIS A 190 -24.10 -23.26 27.97
N ILE A 191 -23.36 -24.36 27.76
CA ILE A 191 -22.62 -24.64 26.51
C ILE A 191 -23.55 -25.20 25.43
N GLU A 192 -24.53 -26.02 25.81
CA GLU A 192 -25.46 -26.63 24.84
C GLU A 192 -26.41 -25.62 24.20
N HIS A 193 -26.68 -24.50 24.89
CA HIS A 193 -27.59 -23.44 24.43
C HIS A 193 -26.89 -22.18 23.87
N ALA A 194 -25.56 -22.16 23.77
CA ALA A 194 -24.77 -21.02 23.31
C ALA A 194 -24.10 -21.26 21.94
#